data_AF-A0A5N8Z8T6-F1
#
_entry.id   AF-A0A5N8Z8T6-F1
#
_cell.length_a   1.000
_cell.length_b   1.000
_cell.length_c   1.000
_cell.angle_alpha   90.00
_cell.angle_beta   90.00
_cell.angle_gamma   90.00
#
_symmetry.space_group_name_H-M   'P 1'
#
loop_
_entity.id
_entity.type
_entity.pdbx_description
1 polymer ?
#
loop_
_entity_poly.entity_id
_entity_poly.type
_entity_poly.pdbx_seq_one_letter_code
_entity_poly.pdbx_strand_id
1 'polypeptide(L)'
;MEYRFIRIIKTFIYISIFISFISGIILLFLKFDDDKTLIELHSSKVIFPLFVPFLIGTVCLYSSRRKNVSKFYIPVTLFIGSLLLFYFELAMFNLVGNYAFFYLISATFLLSSSVTSFIFEFKYKKHK
;
A
#
# COMPACT_ATOMS: atom_id res chain seq x y z
N MET A 1 -16.65 -20.57 -1.19
CA MET A 1 -16.73 -19.10 -1.30
C MET A 1 -15.59 -18.41 -0.56
N GLU A 2 -15.35 -18.74 0.72
CA GLU A 2 -14.26 -18.20 1.57
C GLU A 2 -12.86 -18.21 0.91
N TYR A 3 -12.46 -19.31 0.25
CA TYR A 3 -11.19 -19.39 -0.50
C TYR A 3 -11.07 -18.39 -1.66
N ARG A 4 -12.18 -18.04 -2.33
CA ARG A 4 -12.18 -17.08 -3.45
C ARG A 4 -12.00 -15.66 -2.95
N PHE A 5 -12.59 -15.31 -1.80
CA PHE A 5 -12.44 -13.99 -1.18
C PHE A 5 -11.04 -13.75 -0.62
N ILE A 6 -10.47 -14.75 0.06
CA ILE A 6 -9.08 -14.67 0.54
C ILE A 6 -8.11 -14.48 -0.63
N ARG A 7 -8.38 -15.10 -1.78
CA ARG A 7 -7.60 -14.89 -3.01
C ARG A 7 -7.73 -13.45 -3.51
N ILE A 8 -8.93 -12.87 -3.56
CA ILE A 8 -9.15 -11.47 -3.98
C ILE A 8 -8.41 -10.48 -3.07
N ILE A 9 -8.56 -10.62 -1.76
CA ILE A 9 -7.87 -9.79 -0.75
C ILE A 9 -6.35 -9.84 -0.97
N LYS A 10 -5.78 -11.04 -1.09
CA LYS A 10 -4.35 -11.21 -1.34
C LYS A 10 -3.92 -10.63 -2.67
N THR A 11 -4.72 -10.79 -3.73
CA THR A 11 -4.44 -10.19 -5.04
C THR A 11 -4.36 -8.67 -4.96
N PHE A 12 -5.29 -8.01 -4.26
CA PHE A 12 -5.23 -6.56 -4.07
C PHE A 12 -4.00 -6.12 -3.27
N ILE A 13 -3.61 -6.86 -2.24
CA ILE A 13 -2.36 -6.59 -1.51
C ILE A 13 -1.14 -6.74 -2.44
N TYR A 14 -1.08 -7.78 -3.27
CA TYR A 14 0.02 -7.96 -4.22
C TYR A 14 0.08 -6.83 -5.26
N ILE A 15 -1.07 -6.42 -5.81
CA ILE A 15 -1.15 -5.30 -6.75
C ILE A 15 -0.67 -4.02 -6.07
N SER A 16 -1.11 -3.77 -4.84
CA SER A 16 -0.67 -2.62 -4.03
C SER A 16 0.85 -2.61 -3.85
N ILE A 17 1.47 -3.74 -3.47
CA ILE A 17 2.92 -3.89 -3.33
C ILE A 17 3.64 -3.62 -4.65
N PHE A 18 3.16 -4.24 -5.74
CA PHE A 18 3.78 -4.14 -7.05
C PHE A 18 3.79 -2.69 -7.57
N ILE A 19 2.64 -2.01 -7.44
CA ILE A 19 2.51 -0.60 -7.83
C ILE A 19 3.41 0.27 -6.96
N SER A 20 3.41 0.10 -5.63
CA SER A 20 4.31 0.84 -4.73
C SER A 20 5.78 0.70 -5.11
N PHE A 21 6.21 -0.52 -5.45
CA PHE A 21 7.59 -0.78 -5.85
C PHE A 21 7.94 -0.09 -7.17
N ILE A 22 7.08 -0.25 -8.19
CA ILE A 22 7.29 0.38 -9.50
C ILE A 22 7.27 1.91 -9.39
N SER A 23 6.34 2.48 -8.62
CA SER A 23 6.29 3.93 -8.38
C SER A 23 7.60 4.43 -7.76
N GLY A 24 8.16 3.72 -6.78
CA GLY A 24 9.47 4.05 -6.22
C GLY A 24 10.60 4.03 -7.26
N ILE A 25 10.62 3.02 -8.13
CA ILE A 25 11.60 2.92 -9.22
C ILE A 25 11.42 4.06 -10.22
N ILE A 26 10.20 4.33 -10.68
CA ILE A 26 9.91 5.40 -11.65
C ILE A 26 10.32 6.76 -11.10
N LEU A 27 10.02 7.03 -9.83
CA LEU A 27 10.36 8.30 -9.17
C LEU A 27 11.87 8.53 -9.00
N LEU A 28 12.68 7.47 -8.91
CA LEU A 28 14.15 7.61 -8.88
C LEU A 28 14.71 8.16 -10.20
N PHE A 29 14.08 7.81 -11.33
CA PHE A 29 14.57 8.16 -12.66
C PHE A 29 13.81 9.31 -13.31
N LEU A 30 12.70 9.76 -12.71
CA LEU A 30 12.02 10.98 -13.14
C LEU A 30 12.93 12.19 -12.92
N LYS A 31 12.94 13.04 -13.94
CA LYS A 31 13.57 14.35 -13.86
C LYS A 31 12.59 15.35 -13.26
N PHE A 32 13.06 16.12 -12.30
CA PHE A 32 12.32 17.18 -11.64
C PHE A 32 12.85 18.54 -12.11
N ASP A 33 12.81 19.56 -11.25
CA ASP A 33 13.33 20.89 -11.55
C ASP A 33 14.80 20.86 -11.99
N ASP A 34 15.10 21.69 -12.99
CA ASP A 34 16.40 21.81 -13.65
C ASP A 34 16.95 20.51 -14.30
N ASP A 35 16.07 19.63 -14.79
CA ASP A 35 16.45 18.36 -15.45
C ASP A 35 17.20 17.37 -14.53
N LYS A 36 17.29 17.68 -13.23
CA LYS A 36 17.98 16.86 -12.23
C LYS A 36 17.08 15.74 -11.73
N THR A 37 17.66 14.59 -11.50
CA THR A 37 16.98 13.44 -10.90
C THR A 37 16.82 13.63 -9.39
N LEU A 38 15.89 12.90 -8.80
CA LEU A 38 15.63 12.93 -7.35
C LEU A 38 16.87 12.57 -6.51
N ILE A 39 17.73 11.71 -7.05
CA ILE A 39 19.02 11.32 -6.47
C ILE A 39 20.00 12.50 -6.44
N GLU A 40 20.00 13.33 -7.49
CA GLU A 40 20.88 14.49 -7.61
C GLU A 40 20.41 15.68 -6.76
N LEU A 41 19.10 15.85 -6.60
CA LEU A 41 18.50 16.94 -5.80
C LEU A 41 18.60 16.71 -4.30
N HIS A 42 18.37 15.48 -3.82
CA HIS A 42 18.24 15.19 -2.40
C HIS A 42 19.19 14.10 -1.87
N SER A 43 20.17 13.68 -2.67
CA SER A 43 21.15 12.63 -2.33
C SER A 43 20.51 11.24 -2.12
N SER A 44 21.32 10.24 -1.77
CA SER A 44 20.89 8.86 -1.54
C SER A 44 19.90 8.69 -0.38
N LYS A 45 19.73 9.73 0.46
CA LYS A 45 18.83 9.74 1.61
C LYS A 45 17.35 9.59 1.24
N VAL A 46 16.97 9.85 -0.01
CA VAL A 46 15.56 9.75 -0.47
C VAL A 46 15.19 8.37 -1.01
N ILE A 47 16.18 7.51 -1.30
CA ILE A 47 15.94 6.15 -1.78
C ILE A 47 15.10 5.37 -0.77
N PHE A 48 15.43 5.46 0.53
CA PHE A 48 14.70 4.72 1.56
C PHE A 48 13.22 5.16 1.69
N PRO A 49 12.89 6.47 1.83
CA PRO A 49 11.51 6.95 1.79
C PRO A 49 10.70 6.39 0.60
N LEU A 50 11.25 6.37 -0.61
CA LEU A 50 10.53 5.91 -1.81
C LEU A 50 10.07 4.44 -1.73
N PHE A 51 10.70 3.61 -0.89
CA PHE A 51 10.30 2.21 -0.69
C PHE A 51 9.54 1.95 0.61
N VAL A 52 9.26 2.97 1.43
CA VAL A 52 8.40 2.83 2.62
C VAL A 52 6.99 2.31 2.25
N PRO A 53 6.34 2.77 1.17
CA PRO A 53 5.05 2.22 0.72
C PRO A 53 5.10 0.72 0.42
N PHE A 54 6.18 0.27 -0.21
CA PHE A 54 6.42 -1.15 -0.47
C PHE A 54 6.54 -1.94 0.83
N LEU A 55 7.29 -1.44 1.82
CA LEU A 55 7.42 -2.06 3.13
C LEU A 55 6.06 -2.18 3.84
N ILE A 56 5.24 -1.13 3.85
CA ILE A 56 3.89 -1.16 4.42
C ILE A 56 3.04 -2.27 3.77
N GLY A 57 3.08 -2.36 2.44
CA GLY A 57 2.41 -3.43 1.70
C GLY A 57 2.89 -4.82 2.10
N THR A 58 4.21 -5.02 2.27
CA THR A 58 4.76 -6.32 2.68
C THR A 58 4.34 -6.73 4.10
N VAL A 59 4.24 -5.78 5.04
CA VAL A 59 3.74 -6.03 6.40
C VAL A 59 2.28 -6.44 6.37
N CYS A 60 1.48 -5.80 5.52
CA CYS A 60 0.07 -6.15 5.30
C CYS A 60 -0.07 -7.57 4.71
N LEU A 61 0.78 -7.92 3.74
CA LEU A 61 0.81 -9.27 3.17
C LEU A 61 1.20 -10.32 4.21
N TYR A 62 2.25 -10.07 5.00
CA TYR A 62 2.68 -10.96 6.06
C TYR A 62 1.56 -11.17 7.08
N SER A 63 0.89 -10.10 7.49
CA SER A 63 -0.25 -10.13 8.40
C SER A 63 -1.42 -10.96 7.85
N SER A 64 -1.69 -10.88 6.54
CA SER A 64 -2.74 -11.69 5.88
C SER A 64 -2.46 -13.20 5.84
N ARG A 65 -1.24 -13.63 6.16
CA ARG A 65 -0.81 -15.04 6.16
C ARG A 65 -0.86 -15.68 7.55
N ARG A 66 -1.02 -14.89 8.62
CA ARG A 66 -1.08 -15.43 9.98
C ARG A 66 -2.32 -16.30 10.17
N LYS A 67 -2.11 -17.51 10.64
CA LYS A 67 -3.14 -18.43 11.13
C LYS A 67 -3.20 -18.27 12.66
N ASN A 68 -4.39 -18.20 13.26
CA ASN A 68 -4.62 -17.96 14.71
C ASN A 68 -4.54 -16.50 15.16
N VAL A 69 -5.17 -15.60 14.41
CA VAL A 69 -5.37 -14.20 14.82
C VAL A 69 -6.87 -13.90 14.95
N SER A 70 -7.21 -12.83 15.67
CA SER A 70 -8.58 -12.35 15.76
C SER A 70 -9.19 -12.17 14.37
N LYS A 71 -10.48 -12.45 14.23
CA LYS A 71 -11.23 -12.30 12.98
C LYS A 71 -11.13 -10.88 12.40
N PHE A 72 -11.08 -9.87 13.27
CA PHE A 72 -10.92 -8.48 12.86
C PHE A 72 -9.46 -8.05 12.62
N TYR A 73 -8.48 -8.91 12.89
CA TYR A 73 -7.07 -8.57 12.75
C TYR A 73 -6.71 -8.19 11.31
N ILE A 74 -7.11 -8.99 10.33
CA ILE A 74 -6.81 -8.76 8.90
C ILE A 74 -7.44 -7.44 8.40
N PRO A 75 -8.76 -7.21 8.53
CA PRO A 75 -9.38 -5.98 8.01
C PRO A 75 -8.83 -4.72 8.69
N VAL A 76 -8.58 -4.76 10.00
CA VAL A 76 -8.00 -3.64 10.76
C VAL A 76 -6.55 -3.38 10.36
N THR A 77 -5.73 -4.42 10.21
CA THR A 77 -4.33 -4.25 9.78
C THR A 77 -4.24 -3.63 8.39
N LEU A 78 -5.09 -4.09 7.46
CA LEU A 78 -5.17 -3.52 6.12
C LEU A 78 -5.68 -2.08 6.13
N PHE A 79 -6.62 -1.75 7.02
CA PHE A 79 -7.11 -0.38 7.19
C PHE A 79 -6.00 0.55 7.68
N ILE A 80 -5.29 0.15 8.73
CA ILE A 80 -4.14 0.90 9.28
C ILE A 80 -3.05 1.05 8.20
N GLY A 81 -2.76 -0.01 7.45
CA GLY A 81 -1.81 0.04 6.33
C GLY A 81 -2.20 1.05 5.26
N SER A 82 -3.50 1.11 4.89
CA SER A 82 -3.98 2.09 3.92
C SER A 82 -3.91 3.54 4.44
N LEU A 83 -4.20 3.76 5.73
CA LEU A 83 -4.05 5.08 6.35
C LEU A 83 -2.58 5.53 6.38
N LEU A 84 -1.67 4.63 6.76
CA LEU A 84 -0.23 4.91 6.77
C LEU A 84 0.27 5.28 5.37
N LEU A 85 -0.17 4.56 4.33
CA LEU A 85 0.16 4.90 2.95
C LEU A 85 -0.36 6.28 2.56
N PHE A 86 -1.58 6.63 2.95
CA PHE A 86 -2.18 7.93 2.65
C PHE A 86 -1.42 9.08 3.34
N TYR A 87 -1.07 8.92 4.62
CA TYR A 87 -0.24 9.90 5.33
C TYR A 87 1.16 10.03 4.72
N PHE A 88 1.75 8.90 4.33
CA PHE A 88 3.06 8.90 3.68
C PHE A 88 3.01 9.64 2.34
N GLU A 89 1.95 9.46 1.57
CA GLU A 89 1.74 10.17 0.31
C GLU A 89 1.64 11.68 0.51
N LEU A 90 0.87 12.14 1.51
CA LEU A 90 0.81 13.56 1.86
C LEU A 90 2.19 14.13 2.21
N ALA A 91 3.01 13.37 2.93
CA ALA A 91 4.38 13.76 3.23
C ALA A 91 5.25 13.81 1.96
N MET A 92 5.08 12.86 1.05
CA MET A 92 5.80 12.81 -0.23
C MET A 92 5.35 13.88 -1.23
N PHE A 93 4.14 14.42 -1.11
CA PHE A 93 3.68 15.51 -1.95
C PHE A 93 4.58 16.75 -1.82
N ASN A 94 5.13 17.00 -0.63
CA ASN A 94 6.10 18.08 -0.41
C ASN A 94 7.46 17.83 -1.09
N LEU A 95 7.80 16.57 -1.37
CA LEU A 95 9.13 16.17 -1.82
C LEU A 95 9.16 15.86 -3.31
N VAL A 96 8.06 15.32 -3.84
CA VAL A 96 7.93 14.78 -5.19
C VAL A 96 6.77 15.45 -5.94
N GLY A 97 6.09 16.42 -5.31
CA GLY A 97 4.97 17.15 -5.90
C GLY A 97 3.85 16.23 -6.36
N ASN A 98 3.29 16.56 -7.53
CA ASN A 98 2.18 15.82 -8.13
C ASN A 98 2.49 14.35 -8.45
N TYR A 99 3.76 13.97 -8.55
CA TYR A 99 4.15 12.58 -8.80
C TYR A 99 3.96 11.68 -7.57
N ALA A 100 3.73 12.24 -6.38
CA ALA A 100 3.32 11.47 -5.20
C ALA A 100 2.01 10.69 -5.44
N PHE A 101 1.15 11.16 -6.36
CA PHE A 101 -0.08 10.48 -6.79
C PHE A 101 0.14 9.03 -7.26
N PHE A 102 1.35 8.69 -7.74
CA PHE A 102 1.67 7.30 -8.10
C PHE A 102 1.54 6.32 -6.93
N TYR A 103 1.64 6.78 -5.68
CA TYR A 103 1.41 5.96 -4.50
C TYR A 103 -0.08 5.88 -4.10
N LEU A 104 -0.94 6.82 -4.53
CA LEU A 104 -2.38 6.81 -4.25
C LEU A 104 -3.04 5.54 -4.77
N ILE A 105 -2.60 5.09 -5.94
CA ILE A 105 -3.10 3.87 -6.56
C ILE A 105 -2.84 2.68 -5.64
N SER A 106 -1.64 2.61 -5.04
CA SER A 106 -1.28 1.56 -4.08
C SER A 106 -2.13 1.63 -2.81
N ALA A 107 -2.34 2.82 -2.24
CA ALA A 107 -3.19 3.04 -1.08
C ALA A 107 -4.65 2.60 -1.34
N THR A 108 -5.16 2.89 -2.53
CA THR A 108 -6.52 2.54 -2.97
C THR A 108 -6.73 1.02 -3.03
N PHE A 109 -5.77 0.27 -3.58
CA PHE A 109 -5.85 -1.19 -3.60
C PHE A 109 -5.80 -1.80 -2.19
N LEU A 110 -4.98 -1.24 -1.30
CA LEU A 110 -4.87 -1.72 0.08
C LEU A 110 -6.15 -1.42 0.88
N LEU A 111 -6.75 -0.24 0.69
CA LEU A 111 -8.05 0.11 1.23
C LEU A 111 -9.17 -0.80 0.68
N SER A 112 -9.16 -1.06 -0.63
CA SER A 112 -10.12 -1.98 -1.26
C SER A 112 -10.02 -3.39 -0.68
N SER A 113 -8.81 -3.85 -0.37
CA SER A 113 -8.56 -5.11 0.33
C SER A 113 -9.15 -5.09 1.76
N SER A 114 -8.98 -3.98 2.49
CA SER A 114 -9.56 -3.80 3.82
C SER A 114 -11.10 -3.85 3.79
N VAL A 115 -11.72 -3.05 2.93
CA VAL A 115 -13.19 -2.99 2.78
C VAL A 115 -13.75 -4.35 2.39
N THR A 116 -13.12 -5.04 1.43
CA THR A 116 -13.52 -6.39 1.03
C THR A 116 -13.46 -7.38 2.20
N SER A 117 -12.41 -7.26 3.04
CA SER A 117 -12.27 -8.07 4.24
C SER A 117 -13.35 -7.76 5.30
N PHE A 118 -13.73 -6.50 5.47
CA PHE A 118 -14.83 -6.13 6.36
C PHE A 118 -16.18 -6.65 5.85
N ILE A 119 -16.48 -6.47 4.56
CA ILE A 119 -17.72 -6.96 3.95
C ILE A 119 -17.86 -8.46 4.16
N PHE A 120 -16.77 -9.22 3.98
CA PHE A 120 -16.76 -10.66 4.22
C PHE A 120 -17.12 -10.99 5.68
N GLU A 121 -16.45 -10.35 6.63
CA GLU A 121 -16.62 -10.64 8.06
C GLU A 121 -18.01 -10.25 8.60
N PHE A 122 -18.59 -9.16 8.09
CA PHE A 122 -19.95 -8.75 8.45
C PHE A 122 -21.03 -9.56 7.73
N LYS A 123 -20.86 -9.91 6.45
CA LYS A 123 -21.88 -10.62 5.66
C LYS A 123 -22.01 -12.09 6.06
N TYR A 124 -20.90 -12.75 6.43
CA TYR A 124 -20.93 -14.13 6.91
C TYR A 124 -21.50 -14.28 8.34
N LYS A 125 -21.61 -13.18 9.10
CA LYS A 125 -22.28 -13.16 10.42
C LYS A 125 -23.81 -13.24 10.33
N LYS A 126 -24.40 -12.94 9.16
CA LYS A 126 -25.86 -13.01 8.95
C LYS A 126 -26.36 -14.43 8.60
N HIS A 127 -25.46 -15.36 8.33
CA HIS A 127 -25.79 -16.72 7.86
C HIS A 127 -25.28 -17.84 8.78
N LYS A 128 -24.86 -17.51 10.01
CA LYS A 128 -24.51 -18.44 11.09
C LYS A 128 -25.25 -18.03 12.34
#